data_AF-A0AAD6ZCM9-F1
#
_entry.id   AF-A0AAD6ZCM9-F1
#
_cell.length_a   1.000
_cell.length_b   1.000
_cell.length_c   1.000
_cell.angle_alpha   90.00
_cell.angle_beta   90.00
_cell.angle_gamma   90.00
#
_symmetry.space_group_name_H-M   'P 1'
#
loop_
_entity.id
_entity.type
_entity.pdbx_description
1 polymer ?
#
loop_
_entity_poly.entity_id
_entity_poly.type
_entity_poly.pdbx_seq_one_letter_code
_entity_poly.pdbx_strand_id
1 'polypeptide(L)'
;MRYSLAVTPALSLLFTLAKAQTPAYLGALLLEPGLNNGKCLTAASNTDGAIVTIQACAGTTAQQWTFTAGSVKIFGSKCLDVPSGSTTNGNKLQIWTCGANNANQQFYYTGDKHLSWTNHGKCLDLAGGSVADGNRPQIWDCSSSNANQIWNTGYSANALPDKTENGQSGTNACGTTSSQSSKCQTAWINSADDFCLWAPPSLGNIGDTERDEVAWCTKSGRGTRTIPNGALKGAHFVKTPDYVQITGVGDFTKINIRGGDSGGELDPHGADGNGNPVGGLVFGNTFGSAQQYHEWTSFISDTEFCFRACIGPNAARNCQHIYDVMGCSWNMPANYDAGNYENCDADDDLPMGVYGTSTWHQGVSPTPTAHPAAKSSNCVAIASPTVGAPKRRRWDGGFEQYARAPEVTPAPTSRPY
;
A
#
# COMPACT_ATOMS: atom_id res chain seq x y z
N MET A 1 -15.37 -5.72 -72.96
CA MET A 1 -14.40 -5.79 -71.85
C MET A 1 -14.22 -4.39 -71.27
N ARG A 2 -14.75 -4.14 -70.07
CA ARG A 2 -14.44 -2.95 -69.27
C ARG A 2 -14.00 -3.47 -67.91
N TYR A 3 -12.76 -3.17 -67.53
CA TYR A 3 -12.18 -3.53 -66.23
C TYR A 3 -12.67 -2.54 -65.17
N SER A 4 -13.32 -3.05 -64.11
CA SER A 4 -13.57 -2.29 -62.88
C SER A 4 -12.36 -2.44 -61.97
N LEU A 5 -11.71 -1.32 -61.62
CA LEU A 5 -10.73 -1.25 -60.53
C LEU A 5 -11.49 -1.22 -59.19
N ALA A 6 -11.25 -2.22 -58.34
CA ALA A 6 -11.67 -2.20 -56.96
C ALA A 6 -10.65 -1.39 -56.14
N VAL A 7 -11.11 -0.32 -55.49
CA VAL A 7 -10.33 0.43 -54.50
C VAL A 7 -10.60 -0.20 -53.14
N THR A 8 -9.58 -0.80 -52.53
CA THR A 8 -9.62 -1.24 -51.12
C THR A 8 -9.42 -0.04 -50.20
N PRO A 9 -10.22 0.12 -49.13
CA PRO A 9 -9.99 1.18 -48.16
C PRO A 9 -8.77 0.82 -47.29
N ALA A 10 -7.82 1.73 -47.18
CA ALA A 10 -6.73 1.62 -46.22
C ALA A 10 -7.31 1.72 -44.81
N LEU A 11 -7.16 0.65 -44.02
CA LEU A 11 -7.51 0.62 -42.61
C LEU A 11 -6.45 1.44 -41.84
N SER A 12 -6.77 2.69 -41.53
CA SER A 12 -5.94 3.53 -40.67
C SER A 12 -5.97 2.98 -39.24
N LEU A 13 -4.93 2.22 -38.85
CA LEU A 13 -4.66 1.94 -37.44
C LEU A 13 -4.34 3.26 -36.74
N LEU A 14 -5.31 3.80 -36.01
CA LEU A 14 -5.05 4.78 -34.97
C LEU A 14 -4.21 4.08 -33.89
N PHE A 15 -2.89 4.27 -33.94
CA PHE A 15 -2.03 4.00 -32.81
C PHE A 15 -2.46 4.96 -31.70
N THR A 16 -3.25 4.46 -30.73
CA THR A 16 -3.26 5.08 -29.42
C THR A 16 -1.83 5.03 -28.92
N LEU A 17 -1.16 6.18 -28.78
CA LEU A 17 0.07 6.23 -27.99
C LEU A 17 -0.29 5.60 -26.65
N ALA A 18 0.28 4.43 -26.35
CA ALA A 18 0.25 3.90 -25.00
C ALA A 18 0.89 5.00 -24.14
N LYS A 19 0.08 5.67 -23.31
CA LYS A 19 0.63 6.55 -22.28
C LYS A 19 1.66 5.71 -21.54
N ALA A 20 2.87 6.24 -21.34
CA ALA A 20 3.81 5.64 -20.41
C ALA A 20 3.04 5.42 -19.10
N GLN A 21 2.84 4.16 -18.73
CA GLN A 21 2.03 3.82 -17.57
C GLN A 21 2.74 4.40 -16.34
N THR A 22 2.00 5.14 -15.52
CA THR A 22 2.46 5.73 -14.26
C THR A 22 1.78 5.01 -13.10
N PRO A 23 2.32 5.08 -11.89
CA PRO A 23 1.63 4.58 -10.71
C PRO A 23 0.23 5.20 -10.56
N ALA A 24 -0.70 4.46 -9.95
CA ALA A 24 -2.03 4.97 -9.60
C ALA A 24 -1.92 6.13 -8.58
N TYR A 25 -0.96 6.01 -7.67
CA TYR A 25 -0.64 7.02 -6.68
C TYR A 25 -0.12 8.34 -7.27
N LEU A 26 -0.60 9.44 -6.71
CA LEU A 26 -0.34 10.81 -7.14
C LEU A 26 0.85 11.45 -6.40
N GLY A 27 1.52 12.38 -7.08
CA GLY A 27 2.52 13.26 -6.45
C GLY A 27 3.89 12.62 -6.25
N ALA A 28 4.51 12.92 -5.11
CA ALA A 28 5.85 12.45 -4.77
C ALA A 28 5.76 11.13 -3.98
N LEU A 29 6.38 10.09 -4.53
CA LEU A 29 6.26 8.71 -4.09
C LEU A 29 7.60 8.20 -3.57
N LEU A 30 7.53 7.33 -2.57
CA LEU A 30 8.60 6.39 -2.28
C LEU A 30 8.60 5.30 -3.35
N LEU A 31 9.79 4.84 -3.73
CA LEU A 31 9.99 3.65 -4.55
C LEU A 31 10.68 2.59 -3.71
N GLU A 32 10.00 1.49 -3.48
CA GLU A 32 10.35 0.51 -2.46
C GLU A 32 10.52 -0.87 -3.10
N PRO A 33 11.62 -1.61 -2.86
CA PRO A 33 11.74 -2.96 -3.37
C PRO A 33 10.58 -3.84 -2.89
N GLY A 34 9.97 -4.61 -3.78
CA GLY A 34 8.91 -5.58 -3.43
C GLY A 34 9.38 -6.64 -2.43
N LEU A 35 10.69 -6.91 -2.39
CA LEU A 35 11.32 -7.77 -1.39
C LEU A 35 11.32 -7.19 0.02
N ASN A 36 11.30 -5.85 0.16
CA ASN A 36 11.29 -5.17 1.46
C ASN A 36 10.81 -3.71 1.31
N ASN A 37 9.55 -3.48 1.68
CA ASN A 37 8.91 -2.16 1.70
C ASN A 37 9.32 -1.28 2.90
N GLY A 38 10.35 -1.66 3.67
CA GLY A 38 11.04 -0.78 4.62
C GLY A 38 12.27 -0.09 4.01
N LYS A 39 12.61 -0.40 2.76
CA LYS A 39 13.73 0.20 2.01
C LYS A 39 13.22 1.06 0.87
N CYS A 40 13.89 2.17 0.61
CA CYS A 40 13.50 3.19 -0.36
C CYS A 40 14.66 3.54 -1.29
N LEU A 41 14.34 3.67 -2.58
CA LEU A 41 15.24 4.21 -3.60
C LEU A 41 15.67 5.61 -3.21
N THR A 42 16.98 5.81 -3.06
CA THR A 42 17.56 7.01 -2.47
C THR A 42 18.70 7.52 -3.35
N ALA A 43 18.62 8.79 -3.76
CA ALA A 43 19.73 9.48 -4.42
C ALA A 43 20.73 10.01 -3.36
N ALA A 44 22.02 9.79 -3.56
CA ALA A 44 23.05 10.16 -2.58
C ALA A 44 23.21 11.69 -2.40
N SER A 45 22.92 12.48 -3.43
CA SER A 45 23.01 13.94 -3.43
C SER A 45 22.21 14.52 -4.61
N ASN A 46 22.04 15.84 -4.66
CA ASN A 46 21.47 16.56 -5.80
C ASN A 46 22.55 17.02 -6.80
N THR A 47 23.45 16.12 -7.19
CA THR A 47 24.51 16.39 -8.19
C THR A 47 24.40 15.42 -9.36
N ASP A 48 24.80 15.84 -10.55
CA ASP A 48 24.83 14.93 -11.70
C ASP A 48 25.81 13.79 -11.45
N GLY A 49 25.38 12.57 -11.81
CA GLY A 49 26.13 11.34 -11.55
C GLY A 49 26.04 10.84 -10.12
N ALA A 50 25.24 11.48 -9.24
CA ALA A 50 25.02 10.96 -7.90
C ALA A 50 24.42 9.55 -7.97
N ILE A 51 25.01 8.65 -7.20
CA ILE A 51 24.61 7.25 -7.20
C ILE A 51 23.20 7.11 -6.61
N VAL A 52 22.47 6.13 -7.13
CA VAL A 52 21.21 5.67 -6.55
C VAL A 52 21.46 4.40 -5.75
N THR A 53 20.90 4.34 -4.55
CA THR A 53 20.97 3.19 -3.63
C THR A 53 19.59 2.87 -3.07
N ILE A 54 19.45 1.76 -2.35
CA ILE A 54 18.36 1.60 -1.38
C ILE A 54 18.86 1.95 0.03
N GLN A 55 18.02 2.61 0.82
CA GLN A 55 18.26 2.95 2.22
C GLN A 55 16.99 2.70 3.03
N ALA A 56 17.07 2.69 4.36
CA ALA A 56 15.87 2.78 5.20
C ALA A 56 14.96 3.95 4.76
N CYS A 57 13.66 3.71 4.67
CA CYS A 57 12.70 4.74 4.32
C CYS A 57 12.65 5.80 5.42
N ALA A 58 13.01 7.04 5.07
CA ALA A 58 13.02 8.21 5.94
C ALA A 58 12.10 9.33 5.42
N GLY A 59 11.56 9.19 4.21
CA GLY A 59 10.66 10.19 3.61
C GLY A 59 11.34 11.51 3.25
N THR A 60 12.67 11.52 3.13
CA THR A 60 13.44 12.72 2.78
C THR A 60 13.21 13.10 1.31
N THR A 61 13.56 14.33 0.94
CA THR A 61 13.52 14.78 -0.47
C THR A 61 14.41 13.92 -1.38
N ALA A 62 15.40 13.21 -0.82
CA ALA A 62 16.26 12.27 -1.54
C ALA A 62 15.60 10.91 -1.84
N GLN A 63 14.38 10.69 -1.36
CA GLN A 63 13.58 9.47 -1.56
C GLN A 63 12.23 9.75 -2.23
N GLN A 64 11.94 11.01 -2.54
CA GLN A 64 10.66 11.46 -3.08
C GLN A 64 10.76 11.57 -4.61
N TRP A 65 10.19 10.58 -5.30
CA TRP A 65 10.23 10.44 -6.74
C TRP A 65 8.89 10.84 -7.37
N THR A 66 8.93 11.55 -8.50
CA THR A 66 7.71 11.96 -9.22
C THR A 66 7.75 11.44 -10.64
N PHE A 67 6.66 10.82 -11.08
CA PHE A 67 6.50 10.33 -12.44
C PHE A 67 5.93 11.44 -13.32
N THR A 68 6.62 11.81 -14.40
CA THR A 68 6.17 12.87 -15.31
C THR A 68 6.61 12.58 -16.73
N ALA A 69 5.64 12.33 -17.62
CA ALA A 69 5.86 12.18 -19.06
C ALA A 69 7.00 11.20 -19.41
N GLY A 70 7.00 10.02 -18.77
CA GLY A 70 8.04 9.01 -18.97
C GLY A 70 9.33 9.23 -18.17
N SER A 71 9.45 10.29 -17.39
CA SER A 71 10.61 10.48 -16.51
C SER A 71 10.27 10.20 -15.04
N VAL A 72 11.23 9.61 -14.32
CA VAL A 72 11.17 9.42 -12.86
C VAL A 72 12.08 10.46 -12.22
N LYS A 73 11.46 11.53 -11.73
CA LYS A 73 12.14 12.75 -11.30
C LYS A 73 12.41 12.75 -9.80
N ILE A 74 13.47 13.43 -9.40
CA ILE A 74 13.84 13.70 -8.01
C ILE A 74 14.45 15.10 -7.90
N PHE A 75 14.35 15.74 -6.74
CA PHE A 75 14.82 17.13 -6.51
C PHE A 75 14.27 18.15 -7.54
N GLY A 76 13.11 17.86 -8.14
CA GLY A 76 12.43 18.68 -9.15
C GLY A 76 13.07 18.74 -10.55
N SER A 77 14.39 18.59 -10.65
CA SER A 77 15.15 18.80 -11.91
C SER A 77 16.09 17.65 -12.30
N LYS A 78 16.19 16.61 -11.46
CA LYS A 78 16.98 15.42 -11.74
C LYS A 78 16.07 14.26 -12.11
N CYS A 79 16.58 13.36 -12.94
CA CYS A 79 15.88 12.19 -13.44
C CYS A 79 16.71 10.94 -13.13
N LEU A 80 16.04 9.83 -12.81
CA LEU A 80 16.66 8.51 -12.83
C LEU A 80 17.26 8.28 -14.21
N ASP A 81 18.53 7.87 -14.25
CA ASP A 81 19.34 7.88 -15.45
C ASP A 81 20.17 6.60 -15.55
N VAL A 82 20.16 5.98 -16.74
CA VAL A 82 21.10 4.92 -17.11
C VAL A 82 22.39 5.57 -17.61
N PRO A 83 23.52 5.43 -16.88
CA PRO A 83 24.75 6.11 -17.26
C PRO A 83 25.18 5.77 -18.69
N SER A 84 25.42 6.83 -19.49
CA SER A 84 25.83 6.74 -20.89
C SER A 84 24.88 5.94 -21.81
N GLY A 85 23.66 5.62 -21.36
CA GLY A 85 22.72 4.80 -22.13
C GLY A 85 23.22 3.36 -22.38
N SER A 86 24.14 2.87 -21.54
CA SER A 86 24.66 1.51 -21.68
C SER A 86 23.57 0.49 -21.38
N THR A 87 23.31 -0.40 -22.34
CA THR A 87 22.33 -1.49 -22.24
C THR A 87 22.89 -2.76 -21.61
N THR A 88 24.10 -2.73 -21.06
CA THR A 88 24.71 -3.91 -20.43
C THR A 88 24.02 -4.21 -19.10
N ASN A 89 23.58 -5.45 -18.90
CA ASN A 89 23.03 -5.90 -17.62
C ASN A 89 24.03 -5.66 -16.50
N GLY A 90 23.54 -5.15 -15.37
CA GLY A 90 24.38 -4.78 -14.23
C GLY A 90 24.85 -3.34 -14.22
N ASN A 91 24.60 -2.55 -15.28
CA ASN A 91 24.90 -1.13 -15.28
C ASN A 91 24.09 -0.43 -14.16
N LYS A 92 24.79 0.24 -13.25
CA LYS A 92 24.20 0.84 -12.05
C LYS A 92 23.55 2.18 -12.37
N LEU A 93 22.40 2.45 -11.76
CA LEU A 93 21.69 3.71 -11.99
C LEU A 93 22.38 4.88 -11.28
N GLN A 94 22.14 6.06 -11.82
CA GLN A 94 22.49 7.35 -11.24
C GLN A 94 21.29 8.30 -11.35
N ILE A 95 21.45 9.52 -10.86
CA ILE A 95 20.60 10.63 -11.27
C ILE A 95 21.38 11.59 -12.16
N TRP A 96 20.67 12.28 -13.04
CA TRP A 96 21.23 13.31 -13.90
C TRP A 96 20.21 14.40 -14.17
N THR A 97 20.66 15.59 -14.54
CA THR A 97 19.80 16.68 -15.02
C THR A 97 18.85 16.15 -16.08
N CYS A 98 17.55 16.40 -15.87
CA CYS A 98 16.51 15.93 -16.79
C CYS A 98 16.72 16.53 -18.19
N GLY A 99 16.90 15.67 -19.18
CA GLY A 99 17.01 16.05 -20.58
C GLY A 99 15.69 15.88 -21.33
N ALA A 100 15.32 16.84 -22.16
CA ALA A 100 14.17 16.69 -23.05
C ALA A 100 14.40 15.50 -24.01
N ASN A 101 13.46 14.54 -24.03
CA ASN A 101 13.53 13.34 -24.86
C ASN A 101 14.83 12.51 -24.69
N ASN A 102 15.48 12.59 -23.53
CA ASN A 102 16.67 11.78 -23.25
C ASN A 102 16.26 10.32 -23.01
N ALA A 103 16.57 9.44 -23.97
CA ALA A 103 16.24 8.02 -23.91
C ALA A 103 16.76 7.33 -22.63
N ASN A 104 17.90 7.76 -22.08
CA ASN A 104 18.50 7.18 -20.87
C ASN A 104 17.67 7.43 -19.60
N GLN A 105 16.68 8.32 -19.69
CA GLN A 105 15.86 8.80 -18.57
C GLN A 105 14.36 8.53 -18.79
N GLN A 106 14.02 7.70 -19.78
CA GLN A 106 12.64 7.35 -20.10
C GLN A 106 12.25 6.01 -19.47
N PHE A 107 11.50 6.03 -18.38
CA PHE A 107 10.94 4.85 -17.73
C PHE A 107 9.41 4.90 -17.69
N TYR A 108 8.79 3.73 -17.70
CA TYR A 108 7.36 3.58 -17.41
C TYR A 108 7.18 2.53 -16.32
N TYR A 109 6.14 2.71 -15.53
CA TYR A 109 5.77 1.83 -14.43
C TYR A 109 4.61 0.93 -14.87
N THR A 110 4.82 -0.38 -14.85
CA THR A 110 3.84 -1.35 -15.34
C THR A 110 2.82 -1.74 -14.28
N GLY A 111 1.70 -2.35 -14.70
CA GLY A 111 0.68 -2.90 -13.79
C GLY A 111 1.20 -4.02 -12.90
N ASP A 112 2.22 -4.77 -13.34
CA ASP A 112 2.93 -5.78 -12.55
C ASP A 112 4.12 -5.19 -11.77
N LYS A 113 4.13 -3.87 -11.54
CA LYS A 113 5.06 -3.15 -10.65
C LYS A 113 6.53 -3.16 -11.06
N HIS A 114 6.82 -3.32 -12.35
CA HIS A 114 8.17 -3.10 -12.89
C HIS A 114 8.37 -1.62 -13.23
N LEU A 115 9.58 -1.12 -12.97
CA LEU A 115 10.03 0.13 -13.56
C LEU A 115 10.87 -0.16 -14.82
N SER A 116 10.22 -0.11 -15.97
CA SER A 116 10.77 -0.52 -17.26
C SER A 116 11.43 0.64 -18.00
N TRP A 117 12.65 0.44 -18.50
CA TRP A 117 13.36 1.36 -19.37
C TRP A 117 12.78 1.29 -20.79
N THR A 118 12.22 2.43 -21.24
CA THR A 118 11.37 2.54 -22.42
C THR A 118 12.08 2.05 -23.69
N ASN A 119 11.53 1.04 -24.36
CA ASN A 119 12.06 0.45 -25.59
C ASN A 119 13.41 -0.29 -25.46
N HIS A 120 13.84 -0.62 -24.24
CA HIS A 120 15.13 -1.33 -24.03
C HIS A 120 14.97 -2.78 -23.55
N GLY A 121 13.76 -3.19 -23.14
CA GLY A 121 13.51 -4.53 -22.59
C GLY A 121 14.19 -4.78 -21.24
N LYS A 122 14.50 -3.69 -20.50
CA LYS A 122 15.25 -3.73 -19.25
C LYS A 122 14.50 -3.02 -18.14
N CYS A 123 14.64 -3.54 -16.93
CA CYS A 123 13.90 -3.11 -15.75
C CYS A 123 14.89 -2.66 -14.67
N LEU A 124 14.43 -1.76 -13.81
CA LEU A 124 15.13 -1.46 -12.56
C LEU A 124 15.19 -2.74 -11.71
N ASP A 125 16.39 -3.15 -11.36
CA ASP A 125 16.67 -4.42 -10.70
C ASP A 125 17.46 -4.15 -9.40
N LEU A 126 16.96 -4.71 -8.30
CA LEU A 126 17.68 -4.74 -7.05
C LEU A 126 18.81 -5.76 -7.15
N ALA A 127 20.04 -5.26 -7.30
CA ALA A 127 21.18 -6.10 -7.63
C ALA A 127 21.38 -7.25 -6.63
N GLY A 128 21.36 -8.49 -7.15
CA GLY A 128 21.50 -9.71 -6.38
C GLY A 128 20.38 -9.96 -5.37
N GLY A 129 19.26 -9.23 -5.44
CA GLY A 129 18.16 -9.28 -4.47
C GLY A 129 18.55 -8.78 -3.06
N SER A 130 19.70 -8.12 -2.92
CA SER A 130 20.19 -7.70 -1.61
C SER A 130 19.40 -6.50 -1.09
N VAL A 131 18.75 -6.66 0.07
CA VAL A 131 18.00 -5.59 0.76
C VAL A 131 18.86 -4.81 1.77
N ALA A 132 20.19 -4.97 1.70
CA ALA A 132 21.11 -4.23 2.55
C ALA A 132 21.19 -2.75 2.16
N ASP A 133 21.31 -1.88 3.16
CA ASP A 133 21.50 -0.44 2.93
C ASP A 133 22.75 -0.17 2.08
N GLY A 134 22.61 0.75 1.13
CA GLY A 134 23.68 1.08 0.18
C GLY A 134 23.74 0.17 -1.04
N ASN A 135 22.93 -0.90 -1.13
CA ASN A 135 22.86 -1.69 -2.37
C ASN A 135 22.45 -0.78 -3.54
N ARG A 136 23.14 -0.92 -4.68
CA ARG A 136 22.95 -0.08 -5.86
C ARG A 136 22.08 -0.80 -6.89
N PRO A 137 20.88 -0.28 -7.19
CA PRO A 137 20.06 -0.79 -8.27
C PRO A 137 20.78 -0.72 -9.61
N GLN A 138 20.41 -1.63 -10.49
CA GLN A 138 20.96 -1.78 -11.83
C GLN A 138 19.85 -1.89 -12.86
N ILE A 139 20.20 -1.78 -14.13
CA ILE A 139 19.34 -2.30 -15.20
C ILE A 139 19.63 -3.78 -15.41
N TRP A 140 18.58 -4.54 -15.67
CA TRP A 140 18.67 -5.95 -16.05
C TRP A 140 17.54 -6.29 -17.01
N ASP A 141 17.66 -7.36 -17.79
CA ASP A 141 16.56 -7.83 -18.63
C ASP A 141 15.30 -8.04 -17.78
N CYS A 142 14.17 -7.53 -18.26
CA CYS A 142 12.89 -7.66 -17.54
C CYS A 142 12.45 -9.11 -17.45
N SER A 143 11.96 -9.53 -16.28
CA SER A 143 11.40 -10.87 -16.07
C SER A 143 10.25 -10.83 -15.06
N SER A 144 9.09 -11.33 -15.47
CA SER A 144 7.88 -11.37 -14.64
C SER A 144 8.00 -12.28 -13.41
N SER A 145 9.00 -13.16 -13.34
CA SER A 145 9.24 -14.04 -12.21
C SER A 145 10.37 -13.56 -11.29
N ASN A 146 10.95 -12.39 -11.56
CA ASN A 146 12.08 -11.86 -10.79
C ASN A 146 11.61 -10.85 -9.73
N ALA A 147 11.48 -11.30 -8.48
CA ALA A 147 11.08 -10.44 -7.36
C ALA A 147 12.02 -9.24 -7.12
N ASN A 148 13.26 -9.28 -7.62
CA ASN A 148 14.21 -8.16 -7.53
C ASN A 148 13.80 -6.95 -8.40
N GLN A 149 12.88 -7.14 -9.35
CA GLN A 149 12.45 -6.11 -10.31
C GLN A 149 11.07 -5.54 -9.99
N ILE A 150 10.49 -5.97 -8.88
CA ILE A 150 9.22 -5.47 -8.35
C ILE A 150 9.52 -4.28 -7.46
N TRP A 151 8.85 -3.15 -7.71
CA TRP A 151 9.00 -1.92 -6.95
C TRP A 151 7.63 -1.41 -6.55
N ASN A 152 7.29 -1.42 -5.27
CA ASN A 152 6.10 -0.76 -4.78
C ASN A 152 6.28 0.76 -4.83
N THR A 153 5.18 1.47 -5.06
CA THR A 153 5.12 2.92 -4.93
C THR A 153 4.30 3.27 -3.72
N GLY A 154 4.76 4.19 -2.88
CA GLY A 154 4.12 4.49 -1.61
C GLY A 154 4.38 5.88 -1.09
N TYR A 155 4.05 6.07 0.18
CA TYR A 155 4.24 7.32 0.88
C TYR A 155 4.88 7.08 2.25
N SER A 156 5.59 8.11 2.73
CA SER A 156 5.96 8.16 4.14
C SER A 156 4.75 8.61 4.95
N ALA A 157 4.44 7.91 6.04
CA ALA A 157 3.36 8.27 6.96
C ALA A 157 3.48 9.71 7.50
N ASN A 158 4.70 10.27 7.50
CA ASN A 158 4.98 11.62 8.00
C ASN A 158 4.85 12.72 6.94
N ALA A 159 4.60 12.35 5.67
CA ALA A 159 4.53 13.26 4.53
C ALA A 159 3.43 12.84 3.55
N LEU A 160 2.24 12.53 4.08
CA LEU A 160 1.09 12.15 3.26
C LEU A 160 0.49 13.38 2.55
N PRO A 161 0.18 13.29 1.24
CA PRO A 161 -0.59 14.32 0.56
C PRO A 161 -2.05 14.33 1.04
N ASP A 162 -2.81 15.35 0.66
CA ASP A 162 -4.26 15.37 0.91
C ASP A 162 -4.96 14.22 0.16
N LYS A 163 -4.57 14.00 -1.10
CA LYS A 163 -5.13 12.96 -1.97
C LYS A 163 -4.01 12.11 -2.55
N THR A 164 -4.21 10.81 -2.55
CA THR A 164 -3.28 9.81 -3.07
C THR A 164 -3.76 9.23 -4.38
N GLU A 165 -5.06 9.23 -4.65
CA GLU A 165 -5.65 8.70 -5.89
C GLU A 165 -6.70 9.63 -6.50
N ASN A 166 -6.93 9.49 -7.81
CA ASN A 166 -7.99 10.22 -8.50
C ASN A 166 -9.36 9.66 -8.11
N GLY A 167 -10.30 10.55 -7.76
CA GLY A 167 -11.65 10.15 -7.32
C GLY A 167 -11.78 9.92 -5.81
N GLN A 168 -10.69 10.07 -5.06
CA GLN A 168 -10.70 9.97 -3.61
C GLN A 168 -11.62 11.02 -2.96
N SER A 169 -12.58 10.58 -2.16
CA SER A 169 -13.52 11.47 -1.45
C SER A 169 -12.97 12.01 -0.13
N GLY A 170 -12.23 11.19 0.64
CA GLY A 170 -11.62 11.55 1.92
C GLY A 170 -10.24 12.19 1.82
N THR A 171 -9.41 12.12 2.86
CA THR A 171 -8.06 12.72 2.89
C THR A 171 -7.04 11.81 3.54
N ASN A 172 -5.80 11.82 3.08
CA ASN A 172 -4.67 11.19 3.78
C ASN A 172 -3.88 12.18 4.66
N ALA A 173 -4.12 13.49 4.53
CA ALA A 173 -3.55 14.53 5.39
C ALA A 173 -4.34 14.66 6.71
N CYS A 174 -4.48 13.55 7.43
CA CYS A 174 -5.44 13.42 8.53
C CYS A 174 -5.16 14.32 9.74
N GLY A 175 -3.92 14.80 9.91
CA GLY A 175 -3.48 15.44 11.14
C GLY A 175 -3.52 14.47 12.32
N THR A 176 -3.61 14.99 13.55
CA THR A 176 -3.58 14.16 14.77
C THR A 176 -4.89 14.20 15.55
N THR A 177 -5.73 15.22 15.37
CA THR A 177 -6.97 15.38 16.15
C THR A 177 -8.07 14.48 15.63
N SER A 178 -8.47 13.50 16.43
CA SER A 178 -9.60 12.64 16.11
C SER A 178 -10.94 13.37 16.20
N SER A 179 -11.82 13.08 15.25
CA SER A 179 -13.20 13.59 15.21
C SER A 179 -14.12 12.55 14.59
N GLN A 180 -15.36 12.47 15.07
CA GLN A 180 -16.39 11.61 14.49
C GLN A 180 -16.85 12.07 13.10
N SER A 181 -16.50 13.29 12.69
CA SER A 181 -16.72 13.81 11.33
C SER A 181 -15.49 13.65 10.42
N SER A 182 -14.40 13.05 10.91
CA SER A 182 -13.16 12.90 10.14
C SER A 182 -13.42 12.18 8.80
N LYS A 183 -12.66 12.60 7.80
CA LYS A 183 -12.61 12.03 6.45
C LYS A 183 -11.27 11.31 6.19
N CYS A 184 -10.53 11.00 7.25
CA CYS A 184 -9.23 10.34 7.12
C CYS A 184 -9.35 8.98 6.44
N GLN A 185 -8.54 8.75 5.41
CA GLN A 185 -8.43 7.50 4.66
C GLN A 185 -7.06 6.84 4.85
N THR A 186 -6.54 6.95 6.08
CA THR A 186 -5.29 6.31 6.50
C THR A 186 -5.56 5.44 7.73
N ALA A 187 -5.53 4.12 7.55
CA ALA A 187 -5.70 3.12 8.58
C ALA A 187 -4.35 2.65 9.15
N TRP A 188 -4.40 2.11 10.37
CA TRP A 188 -3.23 1.57 11.07
C TRP A 188 -3.56 0.20 11.66
N ILE A 189 -2.61 -0.72 11.63
CA ILE A 189 -2.74 -2.05 12.25
C ILE A 189 -1.46 -2.36 13.03
N ASN A 190 -1.54 -2.39 14.35
CA ASN A 190 -0.39 -2.65 15.22
C ASN A 190 -0.63 -3.77 16.25
N SER A 191 -1.86 -3.91 16.75
CA SER A 191 -2.24 -4.85 17.80
C SER A 191 -3.77 -4.88 17.96
N ALA A 192 -4.29 -5.79 18.79
CA ALA A 192 -5.70 -5.85 19.17
C ALA A 192 -6.16 -4.65 20.01
N ASP A 193 -5.26 -3.83 20.57
CA ASP A 193 -5.62 -2.57 21.21
C ASP A 193 -5.36 -1.34 20.35
N ASP A 194 -4.67 -1.48 19.22
CA ASP A 194 -4.24 -0.39 18.36
C ASP A 194 -4.37 -0.75 16.87
N PHE A 195 -5.58 -0.58 16.35
CA PHE A 195 -5.90 -0.83 14.95
C PHE A 195 -7.01 0.11 14.47
N CYS A 196 -7.27 0.08 13.17
CA CYS A 196 -8.37 0.78 12.52
C CYS A 196 -9.20 -0.18 11.67
N LEU A 197 -10.45 0.19 11.46
CA LEU A 197 -11.38 -0.44 10.53
C LEU A 197 -11.83 0.58 9.50
N TRP A 198 -12.12 0.12 8.29
CA TRP A 198 -12.83 0.90 7.29
C TRP A 198 -14.33 0.82 7.57
N ALA A 199 -15.01 1.96 7.63
CA ALA A 199 -16.47 1.99 7.76
C ALA A 199 -17.06 3.33 7.29
N PRO A 200 -18.37 3.37 6.99
CA PRO A 200 -18.92 4.41 6.15
C PRO A 200 -18.80 5.81 6.78
N PRO A 201 -18.56 6.86 5.99
CA PRO A 201 -18.53 8.22 6.53
C PRO A 201 -19.90 8.67 7.05
N SER A 202 -20.98 8.03 6.61
CA SER A 202 -22.38 8.20 7.02
C SER A 202 -23.09 6.85 6.91
N LEU A 203 -24.20 6.67 7.64
CA LEU A 203 -24.96 5.41 7.67
C LEU A 203 -25.17 4.80 6.26
N GLY A 204 -24.65 3.60 6.04
CA GLY A 204 -24.69 2.93 4.73
C GLY A 204 -24.41 1.43 4.83
N ASN A 205 -24.60 0.71 3.72
CA ASN A 205 -24.13 -0.66 3.57
C ASN A 205 -22.70 -0.61 3.00
N ILE A 206 -21.81 -1.49 3.44
CA ILE A 206 -20.41 -1.53 3.01
C ILE A 206 -20.30 -1.69 1.49
N GLY A 207 -21.05 -2.63 0.89
CA GLY A 207 -21.02 -2.82 -0.56
C GLY A 207 -21.51 -1.60 -1.38
N ASP A 208 -22.28 -0.68 -0.78
CA ASP A 208 -22.73 0.55 -1.45
C ASP A 208 -21.73 1.71 -1.25
N THR A 209 -20.88 1.65 -0.23
CA THR A 209 -20.00 2.75 0.20
C THR A 209 -18.51 2.43 0.12
N GLU A 210 -18.14 1.25 -0.41
CA GLU A 210 -16.78 0.70 -0.45
C GLU A 210 -15.71 1.69 -0.92
N ARG A 211 -16.06 2.60 -1.83
CA ARG A 211 -15.15 3.59 -2.42
C ARG A 211 -14.87 4.78 -1.50
N ASP A 212 -15.75 5.05 -0.55
CA ASP A 212 -15.82 6.26 0.27
C ASP A 212 -15.55 6.02 1.76
N GLU A 213 -15.20 4.79 2.12
CA GLU A 213 -14.91 4.39 3.50
C GLU A 213 -13.84 5.28 4.15
N VAL A 214 -13.96 5.48 5.46
CA VAL A 214 -13.01 6.27 6.27
C VAL A 214 -12.48 5.43 7.43
N ALA A 215 -11.30 5.78 7.94
CA ALA A 215 -10.66 5.05 9.01
C ALA A 215 -11.31 5.36 10.37
N TRP A 216 -11.71 4.30 11.07
CA TRP A 216 -12.17 4.29 12.45
C TRP A 216 -11.17 3.52 13.31
N CYS A 217 -10.46 4.21 14.21
CA CYS A 217 -9.40 3.60 14.99
C CYS A 217 -9.78 3.39 16.45
N THR A 218 -9.21 2.36 17.08
CA THR A 218 -9.33 2.17 18.53
C THR A 218 -8.61 3.27 19.32
N LYS A 219 -7.57 3.89 18.71
CA LYS A 219 -6.81 4.99 19.29
C LYS A 219 -7.14 6.33 18.64
N SER A 220 -7.13 7.38 19.45
CA SER A 220 -7.10 8.77 18.97
C SER A 220 -5.69 9.14 18.50
N GLY A 221 -5.47 10.40 18.06
CA GLY A 221 -4.11 10.88 17.75
C GLY A 221 -3.67 10.68 16.29
N ARG A 222 -4.53 10.08 15.45
CA ARG A 222 -4.27 9.81 14.03
C ARG A 222 -5.09 10.69 13.07
N GLY A 223 -5.87 11.63 13.61
CA GLY A 223 -6.79 12.40 12.79
C GLY A 223 -8.02 11.63 12.32
N THR A 224 -8.14 10.36 12.71
CA THR A 224 -9.20 9.42 12.31
C THR A 224 -10.45 9.57 13.16
N ARG A 225 -11.53 8.88 12.77
CA ARG A 225 -12.63 8.61 13.69
C ARG A 225 -12.16 7.63 14.75
N THR A 226 -12.85 7.62 15.89
CA THR A 226 -12.57 6.65 16.96
C THR A 226 -13.73 5.68 17.10
N ILE A 227 -13.41 4.38 17.16
CA ILE A 227 -14.41 3.32 17.40
C ILE A 227 -15.03 3.53 18.78
N PRO A 228 -16.36 3.72 18.90
CA PRO A 228 -17.01 3.96 20.19
C PRO A 228 -16.81 2.80 21.17
N ASN A 229 -16.66 3.14 22.46
CA ASN A 229 -16.55 2.12 23.50
C ASN A 229 -17.75 1.16 23.48
N GLY A 230 -17.46 -0.14 23.57
CA GLY A 230 -18.45 -1.20 23.52
C GLY A 230 -19.05 -1.48 22.13
N ALA A 231 -18.51 -0.89 21.05
CA ALA A 231 -18.72 -1.38 19.69
C ALA A 231 -18.00 -2.72 19.49
N LEU A 232 -16.71 -2.80 19.84
CA LEU A 232 -15.98 -4.07 19.85
C LEU A 232 -16.51 -5.00 20.96
N LYS A 233 -16.69 -6.27 20.62
CA LYS A 233 -17.07 -7.36 21.53
C LYS A 233 -16.02 -8.45 21.63
N GLY A 234 -15.12 -8.56 20.66
CA GLY A 234 -13.91 -9.38 20.70
C GLY A 234 -12.91 -8.88 19.66
N ALA A 235 -11.62 -9.13 19.88
CA ALA A 235 -10.56 -8.79 18.94
C ALA A 235 -9.35 -9.73 19.09
N HIS A 236 -8.99 -10.44 18.02
CA HIS A 236 -7.87 -11.35 17.97
C HIS A 236 -6.84 -10.82 16.97
N PHE A 237 -5.67 -10.43 17.47
CA PHE A 237 -4.56 -9.99 16.64
C PHE A 237 -3.50 -11.08 16.53
N VAL A 238 -3.02 -11.32 15.32
CA VAL A 238 -1.86 -12.17 15.07
C VAL A 238 -0.78 -11.40 14.33
N LYS A 239 0.47 -11.63 14.74
CA LYS A 239 1.67 -11.32 13.97
C LYS A 239 2.22 -12.62 13.39
N THR A 240 2.44 -12.62 12.08
CA THR A 240 3.12 -13.71 11.36
C THR A 240 4.43 -13.22 10.75
N PRO A 241 5.24 -14.09 10.14
CA PRO A 241 6.38 -13.67 9.33
C PRO A 241 6.00 -12.72 8.18
N ASP A 242 4.90 -12.99 7.47
CA ASP A 242 4.57 -12.30 6.21
C ASP A 242 3.40 -11.30 6.32
N TYR A 243 2.65 -11.29 7.42
CA TYR A 243 1.51 -10.36 7.61
C TYR A 243 1.11 -10.12 9.07
N VAL A 244 0.34 -9.05 9.28
CA VAL A 244 -0.48 -8.90 10.48
C VAL A 244 -1.94 -9.12 10.14
N GLN A 245 -2.71 -9.64 11.08
CA GLN A 245 -4.15 -9.80 10.93
C GLN A 245 -4.86 -9.46 12.24
N ILE A 246 -5.96 -8.73 12.13
CA ILE A 246 -6.91 -8.47 13.22
C ILE A 246 -8.28 -8.98 12.81
N THR A 247 -8.89 -9.81 13.66
CA THR A 247 -10.24 -10.34 13.47
C THR A 247 -11.08 -10.07 14.70
N GLY A 248 -12.40 -10.07 14.57
CA GLY A 248 -13.26 -9.97 15.75
C GLY A 248 -14.73 -9.75 15.44
N VAL A 249 -15.47 -9.52 16.51
CA VAL A 249 -16.93 -9.35 16.50
C VAL A 249 -17.32 -8.10 17.25
N GLY A 250 -18.47 -7.52 16.88
CA GLY A 250 -18.88 -6.22 17.38
C GLY A 250 -20.34 -5.87 17.12
N ASP A 251 -20.67 -4.64 17.49
CA ASP A 251 -21.86 -3.90 17.09
C ASP A 251 -21.38 -2.72 16.24
N PHE A 252 -21.21 -2.96 14.95
CA PHE A 252 -20.66 -1.99 14.00
C PHE A 252 -21.72 -1.04 13.43
N THR A 253 -22.97 -1.18 13.87
CA THR A 253 -23.96 -0.11 13.70
C THR A 253 -23.53 1.21 14.36
N LYS A 254 -22.63 1.12 15.35
CA LYS A 254 -22.00 2.25 16.02
C LYS A 254 -20.92 2.97 15.21
N ILE A 255 -20.49 2.41 14.09
CA ILE A 255 -19.52 3.02 13.17
C ILE A 255 -20.10 3.25 11.78
N ASN A 256 -21.41 3.51 11.72
CA ASN A 256 -22.20 3.82 10.52
C ASN A 256 -22.48 2.66 9.56
N ILE A 257 -22.25 1.41 9.95
CA ILE A 257 -22.72 0.27 9.16
C ILE A 257 -24.22 0.07 9.41
N ARG A 258 -25.01 -0.17 8.37
CA ARG A 258 -26.45 -0.44 8.53
C ARG A 258 -26.64 -1.81 9.20
N GLY A 259 -27.54 -1.86 10.19
CA GLY A 259 -27.92 -3.15 10.79
C GLY A 259 -28.55 -4.09 9.76
N GLY A 260 -28.15 -5.36 9.78
CA GLY A 260 -28.52 -6.38 8.80
C GLY A 260 -27.65 -6.39 7.54
N ASP A 261 -26.64 -5.52 7.44
CA ASP A 261 -25.67 -5.57 6.35
C ASP A 261 -24.79 -6.83 6.48
N SER A 262 -24.74 -7.63 5.42
CA SER A 262 -23.94 -8.86 5.37
C SER A 262 -22.44 -8.57 5.23
N GLY A 263 -22.09 -7.32 4.93
CA GLY A 263 -20.73 -6.84 4.81
C GLY A 263 -20.22 -6.85 3.38
N GLY A 264 -18.96 -6.43 3.23
CA GLY A 264 -18.26 -6.40 1.95
C GLY A 264 -16.76 -6.41 2.15
N GLU A 265 -16.06 -6.80 1.09
CA GLU A 265 -14.61 -6.79 1.03
C GLU A 265 -14.09 -5.42 0.56
N LEU A 266 -12.94 -5.03 1.10
CA LEU A 266 -12.26 -3.77 0.87
C LEU A 266 -10.76 -4.07 0.74
N ASP A 267 -10.09 -3.39 -0.18
CA ASP A 267 -8.76 -3.75 -0.64
C ASP A 267 -8.05 -2.58 -1.38
N PRO A 268 -6.73 -2.66 -1.64
CA PRO A 268 -5.99 -1.59 -2.33
C PRO A 268 -6.15 -1.58 -3.85
N HIS A 269 -6.81 -2.57 -4.46
CA HIS A 269 -6.84 -2.80 -5.93
C HIS A 269 -8.26 -3.17 -6.41
N GLY A 270 -9.24 -2.32 -6.12
CA GLY A 270 -10.62 -2.45 -6.60
C GLY A 270 -10.72 -2.59 -8.12
N ALA A 271 -11.92 -2.90 -8.62
CA ALA A 271 -12.13 -3.36 -10.00
C ALA A 271 -11.65 -2.40 -11.12
N ASP A 272 -11.52 -1.10 -10.84
CA ASP A 272 -11.02 -0.08 -11.77
C ASP A 272 -9.53 0.25 -11.61
N GLY A 273 -8.83 -0.48 -10.73
CA GLY A 273 -7.41 -0.31 -10.41
C GLY A 273 -7.12 0.73 -9.33
N ASN A 274 -8.15 1.35 -8.75
CA ASN A 274 -8.05 2.17 -7.54
C ASN A 274 -8.46 1.34 -6.33
N GLY A 275 -8.04 1.74 -5.12
CA GLY A 275 -8.46 1.07 -3.89
C GLY A 275 -9.96 1.21 -3.60
N ASN A 276 -10.44 0.34 -2.72
CA ASN A 276 -11.74 0.38 -2.05
C ASN A 276 -11.47 0.39 -0.53
N PRO A 277 -11.41 1.56 0.15
CA PRO A 277 -11.71 2.89 -0.38
C PRO A 277 -10.63 3.47 -1.29
N VAL A 278 -11.06 4.35 -2.20
CA VAL A 278 -10.16 5.04 -3.12
C VAL A 278 -9.22 5.93 -2.29
N GLY A 279 -7.91 5.76 -2.48
CA GLY A 279 -6.86 6.42 -1.70
C GLY A 279 -6.70 5.90 -0.27
N GLY A 280 -7.26 4.72 0.04
CA GLY A 280 -7.09 4.03 1.31
C GLY A 280 -5.65 3.57 1.52
N LEU A 281 -4.99 4.13 2.53
CA LEU A 281 -3.63 3.71 2.92
C LEU A 281 -3.64 2.93 4.23
N VAL A 282 -2.81 1.89 4.33
CA VAL A 282 -2.63 1.11 5.55
C VAL A 282 -1.19 1.20 6.01
N PHE A 283 -0.98 1.51 7.29
CA PHE A 283 0.32 1.58 7.93
C PHE A 283 0.40 0.66 9.15
N GLY A 284 1.62 0.30 9.54
CA GLY A 284 1.84 -0.40 10.79
C GLY A 284 3.27 -0.31 11.28
N ASN A 285 3.46 -0.73 12.53
CA ASN A 285 4.75 -0.67 13.22
C ASN A 285 5.36 -2.05 13.51
N THR A 286 4.76 -3.10 12.96
CA THR A 286 5.13 -4.50 13.27
C THR A 286 6.38 -4.95 12.52
N PHE A 287 6.49 -4.54 11.25
CA PHE A 287 7.58 -4.94 10.35
C PHE A 287 8.62 -3.82 10.12
N GLY A 288 8.30 -2.59 10.53
CA GLY A 288 9.13 -1.41 10.37
C GLY A 288 8.43 -0.21 11.00
N SER A 289 9.13 0.91 11.22
CA SER A 289 8.52 2.10 11.82
C SER A 289 7.62 2.81 10.82
N ALA A 290 6.32 2.93 11.12
CA ALA A 290 5.32 3.58 10.26
C ALA A 290 5.40 3.13 8.79
N GLN A 291 5.52 1.82 8.60
CA GLN A 291 5.68 1.20 7.28
C GLN A 291 4.33 1.09 6.59
N GLN A 292 4.27 1.44 5.30
CA GLN A 292 3.08 1.25 4.49
C GLN A 292 2.93 -0.23 4.12
N TYR A 293 1.75 -0.78 4.30
CA TYR A 293 1.38 -2.12 3.83
C TYR A 293 0.60 -1.96 2.53
N HIS A 294 1.24 -2.33 1.41
CA HIS A 294 0.70 -2.14 0.06
C HIS A 294 -0.34 -3.17 -0.34
N GLU A 295 -0.28 -4.35 0.27
CA GLU A 295 -1.22 -5.43 0.04
C GLU A 295 -1.97 -5.66 1.34
N TRP A 296 -3.28 -5.51 1.29
CA TRP A 296 -4.15 -5.71 2.43
C TRP A 296 -5.52 -6.13 1.93
N THR A 297 -6.27 -6.81 2.78
CA THR A 297 -7.66 -7.17 2.51
C THR A 297 -8.41 -7.03 3.83
N SER A 298 -9.62 -6.49 3.76
CA SER A 298 -10.51 -6.46 4.90
C SER A 298 -11.92 -6.80 4.49
N PHE A 299 -12.63 -7.44 5.39
CA PHE A 299 -14.06 -7.62 5.28
C PHE A 299 -14.70 -7.14 6.58
N ILE A 300 -15.83 -6.46 6.47
CA ILE A 300 -16.57 -5.97 7.62
C ILE A 300 -18.06 -6.01 7.34
N SER A 301 -18.82 -6.47 8.33
CA SER A 301 -20.28 -6.46 8.36
C SER A 301 -20.78 -5.65 9.56
N ASP A 302 -22.08 -5.68 9.83
CA ASP A 302 -22.63 -5.06 11.03
C ASP A 302 -22.20 -5.74 12.35
N THR A 303 -21.67 -6.97 12.27
CA THR A 303 -21.44 -7.86 13.41
C THR A 303 -20.04 -8.46 13.49
N GLU A 304 -19.30 -8.55 12.39
CA GLU A 304 -17.93 -9.09 12.36
C GLU A 304 -16.99 -8.27 11.49
N PHE A 305 -15.69 -8.44 11.72
CA PHE A 305 -14.65 -7.86 10.89
C PHE A 305 -13.40 -8.73 10.86
N CYS A 306 -12.63 -8.55 9.80
CA CYS A 306 -11.31 -9.13 9.63
C CYS A 306 -10.51 -8.22 8.72
N PHE A 307 -9.24 -8.00 9.06
CA PHE A 307 -8.36 -7.11 8.32
C PHE A 307 -6.94 -7.67 8.39
N ARG A 308 -6.40 -8.05 7.23
CA ARG A 308 -5.04 -8.56 7.06
C ARG A 308 -4.23 -7.57 6.23
N ALA A 309 -2.98 -7.35 6.62
CA ALA A 309 -2.04 -6.52 5.87
C ALA A 309 -0.70 -7.24 5.74
N CYS A 310 -0.27 -7.42 4.49
CA CYS A 310 0.81 -8.32 4.10
C CYS A 310 2.06 -7.57 3.62
N ILE A 311 3.20 -8.22 3.76
CA ILE A 311 4.52 -7.71 3.34
C ILE A 311 5.28 -8.76 2.54
N GLY A 312 6.39 -8.32 1.94
CA GLY A 312 7.31 -9.20 1.23
C GLY A 312 6.81 -9.67 -0.14
N PRO A 313 7.52 -10.63 -0.76
CA PRO A 313 7.27 -11.03 -2.15
C PRO A 313 5.94 -11.75 -2.35
N ASN A 314 5.38 -12.35 -1.29
CA ASN A 314 4.11 -13.07 -1.35
C ASN A 314 2.92 -12.21 -0.90
N ALA A 315 3.10 -10.91 -0.68
CA ALA A 315 2.08 -10.07 -0.06
C ALA A 315 0.72 -10.12 -0.77
N ALA A 316 0.70 -10.00 -2.10
CA ALA A 316 -0.54 -10.09 -2.90
C ALA A 316 -1.16 -11.50 -2.85
N ARG A 317 -0.33 -12.53 -2.70
CA ARG A 317 -0.82 -13.92 -2.53
C ARG A 317 -1.43 -14.13 -1.15
N ASN A 318 -0.86 -13.56 -0.10
CA ASN A 318 -1.30 -13.75 1.29
C ASN A 318 -2.49 -12.84 1.65
N CYS A 319 -2.69 -11.74 0.91
CA CYS A 319 -3.79 -10.79 1.02
C CYS A 319 -4.59 -10.77 -0.29
N GLN A 320 -5.10 -11.94 -0.72
CA GLN A 320 -6.00 -12.01 -1.87
C GLN A 320 -7.26 -11.19 -1.61
N HIS A 321 -7.76 -10.57 -2.67
CA HIS A 321 -8.89 -9.66 -2.62
C HIS A 321 -9.91 -9.94 -3.75
N ILE A 322 -10.24 -11.22 -3.96
CA ILE A 322 -11.13 -11.68 -5.04
C ILE A 322 -12.28 -12.56 -4.51
N TYR A 323 -12.52 -12.53 -3.20
CA TYR A 323 -13.43 -13.45 -2.51
C TYR A 323 -14.50 -12.68 -1.70
N ASP A 324 -15.03 -11.63 -2.32
CA ASP A 324 -15.91 -10.63 -1.72
C ASP A 324 -17.13 -11.18 -0.98
N VAL A 325 -17.65 -12.35 -1.38
CA VAL A 325 -18.90 -12.91 -0.80
C VAL A 325 -18.67 -14.02 0.22
N MET A 326 -17.41 -14.34 0.51
CA MET A 326 -17.06 -15.48 1.36
C MET A 326 -17.04 -15.12 2.85
N GLY A 327 -16.88 -13.84 3.19
CA GLY A 327 -16.89 -13.33 4.56
C GLY A 327 -15.66 -13.70 5.37
N CYS A 328 -15.62 -13.24 6.62
CA CYS A 328 -14.41 -13.27 7.43
C CYS A 328 -13.94 -14.68 7.81
N SER A 329 -14.88 -15.54 8.20
CA SER A 329 -14.56 -16.90 8.61
C SER A 329 -13.96 -17.76 7.49
N TRP A 330 -14.19 -17.41 6.22
CA TRP A 330 -13.60 -18.11 5.07
C TRP A 330 -12.34 -17.41 4.55
N ASN A 331 -12.36 -16.08 4.40
CA ASN A 331 -11.23 -15.31 3.89
C ASN A 331 -10.06 -15.25 4.89
N MET A 332 -10.36 -15.11 6.18
CA MET A 332 -9.36 -14.96 7.25
C MET A 332 -9.74 -15.79 8.48
N PRO A 333 -9.64 -17.13 8.39
CA PRO A 333 -9.96 -18.02 9.51
C PRO A 333 -9.11 -17.70 10.74
N ALA A 334 -9.75 -17.52 11.90
CA ALA A 334 -9.13 -17.08 13.14
C ALA A 334 -10.05 -17.29 14.35
N ASN A 335 -9.65 -16.77 15.51
CA ASN A 335 -10.53 -16.61 16.66
C ASN A 335 -11.49 -15.40 16.45
N TYR A 336 -12.79 -15.65 16.59
CA TYR A 336 -13.88 -14.65 16.53
C TYR A 336 -14.73 -14.64 17.82
N ASP A 337 -14.26 -15.27 18.89
CA ASP A 337 -15.02 -15.42 20.12
C ASP A 337 -15.27 -14.06 20.79
N ALA A 338 -16.54 -13.81 21.12
CA ALA A 338 -16.92 -12.64 21.92
C ALA A 338 -16.34 -12.73 23.34
N GLY A 339 -15.89 -11.60 23.87
CA GLY A 339 -15.25 -11.47 25.18
C GLY A 339 -13.74 -11.70 25.15
N ASN A 340 -13.20 -12.27 24.07
CA ASN A 340 -11.77 -12.50 23.92
C ASN A 340 -11.10 -11.31 23.24
N TYR A 341 -10.05 -10.78 23.89
CA TYR A 341 -9.19 -9.73 23.35
C TYR A 341 -7.75 -10.15 23.56
N GLU A 342 -7.00 -10.35 22.49
CA GLU A 342 -5.65 -10.91 22.60
C GLU A 342 -4.72 -10.51 21.46
N ASN A 343 -3.42 -10.48 21.78
CA ASN A 343 -2.34 -10.41 20.80
C ASN A 343 -1.57 -11.72 20.83
N CYS A 344 -1.36 -12.32 19.66
CA CYS A 344 -0.64 -13.56 19.50
C CYS A 344 0.45 -13.42 18.43
N ASP A 345 1.41 -14.34 18.46
CA ASP A 345 2.18 -14.72 17.27
C ASP A 345 1.42 -15.84 16.55
N ALA A 346 1.62 -16.00 15.24
CA ALA A 346 1.10 -17.14 14.48
C ALA A 346 2.01 -17.51 13.32
N ASP A 347 1.85 -18.73 12.82
CA ASP A 347 2.40 -19.14 11.53
C ASP A 347 1.62 -18.46 10.38
N ASP A 348 2.23 -18.38 9.19
CA ASP A 348 1.49 -17.94 8.00
C ASP A 348 0.38 -18.94 7.66
N ASP A 349 -0.81 -18.40 7.40
CA ASP A 349 -1.97 -19.17 6.98
C ASP A 349 -1.84 -19.63 5.51
N LEU A 350 -2.65 -20.62 5.15
CA LEU A 350 -2.81 -20.98 3.75
C LEU A 350 -3.46 -19.80 3.00
N PRO A 351 -2.97 -19.44 1.80
CA PRO A 351 -3.56 -18.34 1.06
C PRO A 351 -4.99 -18.65 0.63
N MET A 352 -5.83 -17.61 0.66
CA MET A 352 -7.24 -17.73 0.35
C MET A 352 -7.47 -18.38 -1.02
N GLY A 353 -8.31 -19.42 -1.02
CA GLY A 353 -8.68 -20.18 -2.21
C GLY A 353 -7.59 -21.10 -2.78
N VAL A 354 -6.45 -21.29 -2.11
CA VAL A 354 -5.36 -22.17 -2.58
C VAL A 354 -5.39 -23.53 -1.87
N TYR A 355 -5.83 -24.56 -2.57
CA TYR A 355 -5.96 -25.93 -2.04
C TYR A 355 -4.93 -26.85 -2.70
N GLY A 356 -3.77 -27.00 -2.04
CA GLY A 356 -2.63 -27.76 -2.57
C GLY A 356 -2.05 -27.07 -3.80
N THR A 357 -2.17 -27.68 -4.97
CA THR A 357 -1.74 -27.11 -6.26
C THR A 357 -2.88 -26.47 -7.05
N SER A 358 -4.09 -26.43 -6.49
CA SER A 358 -5.29 -25.90 -7.17
C SER A 358 -5.71 -24.57 -6.57
N THR A 359 -6.25 -23.69 -7.41
CA THR A 359 -6.88 -22.44 -6.98
C THR A 359 -8.38 -22.53 -7.25
N TRP A 360 -9.18 -22.21 -6.24
CA TRP A 360 -10.63 -22.06 -6.36
C TRP A 360 -10.97 -20.59 -6.58
N HIS A 361 -12.05 -20.32 -7.30
CA HIS A 361 -12.56 -18.98 -7.56
C HIS A 361 -14.02 -18.88 -7.13
N GLN A 362 -14.38 -17.70 -6.63
CA GLN A 362 -15.74 -17.39 -6.20
C GLN A 362 -16.79 -17.73 -7.27
N GLY A 363 -17.91 -18.32 -6.83
CA GLY A 363 -19.01 -18.72 -7.70
C GLY A 363 -18.87 -20.12 -8.33
N VAL A 364 -17.75 -20.82 -8.10
CA VAL A 364 -17.55 -22.20 -8.58
C VAL A 364 -18.08 -23.21 -7.55
N SER A 365 -18.86 -24.20 -8.02
CA SER A 365 -19.45 -25.26 -7.19
C SER A 365 -18.69 -26.60 -7.32
N PRO A 366 -18.45 -27.33 -6.22
CA PRO A 366 -18.77 -26.96 -4.84
C PRO A 366 -17.82 -25.90 -4.30
N THR A 367 -18.35 -24.99 -3.49
CA THR A 367 -17.53 -24.09 -2.67
C THR A 367 -16.79 -24.93 -1.63
N PRO A 368 -15.44 -24.92 -1.59
CA PRO A 368 -14.68 -25.66 -0.60
C PRO A 368 -14.86 -25.04 0.80
N THR A 369 -14.63 -25.85 1.82
CA THR A 369 -14.57 -25.35 3.20
C THR A 369 -13.42 -24.35 3.35
N ALA A 370 -13.58 -23.39 4.26
CA ALA A 370 -12.52 -22.49 4.66
C ALA A 370 -11.23 -23.26 5.03
N HIS A 371 -10.08 -22.63 4.85
CA HIS A 371 -8.84 -23.14 5.41
C HIS A 371 -8.95 -23.22 6.95
N PRO A 372 -8.27 -24.17 7.59
CA PRO A 372 -8.16 -24.15 9.04
C PRO A 372 -7.41 -22.89 9.47
N ALA A 373 -7.83 -22.26 10.57
CA ALA A 373 -7.07 -21.16 11.16
C ALA A 373 -5.64 -21.61 11.47
N ALA A 374 -4.67 -20.77 11.09
CA ALA A 374 -3.27 -20.97 11.45
C ALA A 374 -3.11 -21.07 12.97
N LYS A 375 -2.11 -21.82 13.40
CA LYS A 375 -1.88 -22.03 14.83
C LYS A 375 -1.34 -20.74 15.47
N SER A 376 -2.13 -20.17 16.37
CA SER A 376 -1.68 -19.06 17.23
C SER A 376 -0.83 -19.57 18.40
N SER A 377 0.12 -18.73 18.83
CA SER A 377 1.06 -18.98 19.93
C SER A 377 1.38 -17.68 20.68
N ASN A 378 2.00 -17.78 21.86
CA ASN A 378 2.37 -16.63 22.70
C ASN A 378 1.21 -15.63 22.93
N CYS A 379 -0.03 -16.12 22.98
CA CYS A 379 -1.20 -15.27 23.12
C CYS A 379 -1.23 -14.57 24.48
N VAL A 380 -1.37 -13.25 24.44
CA VAL A 380 -1.48 -12.38 25.61
C VAL A 380 -2.87 -11.74 25.60
N ALA A 381 -3.68 -12.12 26.58
CA ALA A 381 -4.96 -11.47 26.83
C ALA A 381 -4.76 -10.00 27.19
N ILE A 382 -5.61 -9.13 26.66
CA ILE A 382 -5.64 -7.70 26.94
C ILE A 382 -7.04 -7.29 27.41
N ALA A 383 -7.13 -6.10 28.00
CA ALA A 383 -8.44 -5.50 28.24
C ALA A 383 -9.12 -5.14 26.90
N SER A 384 -10.46 -5.08 26.92
CA SER A 384 -11.23 -4.50 25.82
C SER A 384 -10.64 -3.14 25.42
N PRO A 385 -10.38 -2.90 24.13
CA PRO A 385 -9.91 -1.62 23.66
C PRO A 385 -10.86 -0.50 24.07
N THR A 386 -10.30 0.59 24.56
CA THR A 386 -11.02 1.82 24.86
C THR A 386 -10.42 2.97 24.06
N VAL A 387 -11.27 3.94 23.73
CA VAL A 387 -10.81 5.18 23.09
C VAL A 387 -9.81 5.87 24.00
N GLY A 388 -8.56 5.96 23.53
CA GLY A 388 -7.46 6.62 24.22
C GLY A 388 -6.34 6.96 23.25
N ALA A 389 -5.36 7.74 23.71
CA ALA A 389 -4.17 8.00 22.90
C ALA A 389 -3.39 6.68 22.64
N PRO A 390 -2.66 6.56 21.52
CA PRO A 390 -1.81 5.39 21.30
C PRO A 390 -0.70 5.39 22.37
N LYS A 391 -0.26 4.18 22.78
CA LYS A 391 0.83 4.05 23.76
C LYS A 391 2.10 4.64 23.13
N ARG A 392 2.73 5.62 23.80
CA ARG A 392 4.05 6.14 23.38
C ARG A 392 5.06 4.99 23.44
N ARG A 393 5.74 4.64 22.35
CA ARG A 393 6.84 3.66 22.41
C ARG A 393 7.97 4.25 23.27
N ARG A 394 8.50 3.44 24.18
CA ARG A 394 9.77 3.70 24.86
C ARG A 394 10.83 2.95 24.08
N TRP A 395 11.68 3.65 23.34
CA TRP A 395 12.95 3.10 22.85
C TRP A 395 14.03 3.46 23.87
N ASP A 396 15.03 2.58 24.03
CA ASP A 396 16.20 2.84 24.87
C ASP A 396 16.95 4.08 24.34
N GLY A 397 16.60 5.27 24.83
CA GLY A 397 17.22 6.54 24.43
C GLY A 397 16.37 7.81 24.53
N GLY A 398 15.04 7.74 24.67
CA GLY A 398 14.23 8.96 24.84
C GLY A 398 12.77 8.82 24.42
N PHE A 399 11.90 9.68 24.95
CA PHE A 399 10.48 9.72 24.64
C PHE A 399 10.26 10.25 23.21
N GLU A 400 9.68 9.45 22.30
CA GLU A 400 9.21 9.99 21.01
C GLU A 400 7.94 10.83 21.21
N GLN A 401 8.00 12.08 20.74
CA GLN A 401 6.82 12.72 20.15
C GLN A 401 6.57 11.99 18.83
N TYR A 402 5.31 11.62 18.56
CA TYR A 402 4.87 11.29 17.20
C TYR A 402 5.51 12.28 16.25
N ALA A 403 6.21 11.78 15.22
CA ALA A 403 6.96 12.57 14.28
C ALA A 403 6.23 13.88 13.98
N ARG A 404 6.68 14.98 14.60
CA ARG A 404 6.28 16.30 14.14
C ARG A 404 6.77 16.34 12.70
N ALA A 405 5.89 16.69 11.77
CA ALA A 405 6.35 17.29 10.53
C ALA A 405 7.39 18.37 10.93
N PRO A 406 8.60 18.38 10.35
CA PRO A 406 9.52 19.48 10.61
C PRO A 406 8.75 20.77 10.30
N GLU A 407 8.76 21.72 11.23
CA GLU A 407 8.28 23.06 10.95
C GLU A 407 8.90 23.48 9.63
N VAL A 408 8.06 23.82 8.64
CA VAL A 408 8.52 24.44 7.41
C VAL A 408 9.19 25.72 7.84
N THR A 409 10.53 25.73 7.86
CA THR A 409 11.28 26.98 8.00
C THR A 409 10.90 27.84 6.80
N PRO A 410 10.29 29.02 7.00
CA PRO A 410 10.01 29.92 5.91
C PRO A 410 11.31 30.23 5.17
N ALA A 411 11.27 30.25 3.84
CA ALA A 411 12.40 30.66 3.03
C ALA A 411 12.95 32.01 3.56
N PRO A 412 14.29 32.18 3.65
CA PRO A 412 14.85 33.44 4.09
C PRO A 412 14.37 34.55 3.17
N THR A 413 13.67 35.52 3.74
CA THR A 413 13.30 36.74 3.03
C THR A 413 14.60 37.45 2.65
N SER A 414 14.86 37.54 1.35
CA SER A 414 15.95 38.34 0.81
C SER A 414 15.76 39.78 1.29
N ARG A 415 16.68 40.27 2.13
CA ARG A 415 16.75 41.70 2.43
C ARG A 415 17.17 42.42 1.14
N PRO A 416 16.46 43.48 0.73
CA PRO A 416 16.93 44.34 -0.34
C PRO A 416 18.21 45.05 0.13
N TYR A 417 19.25 44.99 -0.70
CA TYR A 417 20.37 45.93 -0.66
C TYR A 417 20.01 47.18 -1.45
#